data_AF-A0A5B7TM21-F1
#
_entry.id   AF-A0A5B7TM21-F1
#
_cell.length_a   1.000
_cell.length_b   1.000
_cell.length_c   1.000
_cell.angle_alpha   90.00
_cell.angle_beta   90.00
_cell.angle_gamma   90.00
#
_symmetry.space_group_name_H-M   'P 1'
#
loop_
_entity.id
_entity.type
_entity.pdbx_description
1 polymer ?
#
loop_
_entity_poly.entity_id
_entity_poly.type
_entity_poly.pdbx_seq_one_letter_code
_entity_poly.pdbx_strand_id
1 'polypeptide(L)'
;MKNKFLFTFLILAILMSCTNNNDDIPDQITDNNNIDTITNNNEDSASWLIPIKEVKDGGPGKDGIPSIDNPKFVDASNVDFLNFNDLVIGIIDGDEIKAYPHLILDWHEIVNDEINQKFVSISYCPLTGTAFGWRSNSGGKKSTFGVSGLLYNTNLILYDRNTNSNWSQLKLQCVNGPLIKSKPSVVSVVETNWGTWKKLYPNTKVMTLETGFDRDYEFYPYGDYKTNQNLFLFTATPSNNALPNKERVFTIIDGNEAKVYQFNKFNNGNVIKDVFGGVNYLVVGNGSIINAFELTLEYRNLNFEYAFNDSEIFFEDNENNKWSIFGEALEGPRKGQQLNKPKYVVSFWFAIAAFYPNPKIF
;
A
#
# COMPACT_ATOMS: atom_id res chain seq x y z
N MET A 1 28.95 14.09 41.84
CA MET A 1 28.00 13.08 42.35
C MET A 1 26.78 13.07 41.44
N LYS A 2 26.44 11.87 40.94
CA LYS A 2 25.34 11.58 40.01
C LYS A 2 24.00 11.68 40.74
N ASN A 3 23.02 12.38 40.18
CA ASN A 3 21.61 12.16 40.49
C ASN A 3 20.89 11.77 39.20
N LYS A 4 20.54 10.48 39.10
CA LYS A 4 19.63 9.92 38.10
C LYS A 4 18.21 10.18 38.58
N PHE A 5 17.41 10.89 37.80
CA PHE A 5 15.95 10.83 37.94
C PHE A 5 15.43 9.83 36.90
N LEU A 6 14.86 8.75 37.43
CA LEU A 6 14.17 7.71 36.69
C LEU A 6 12.69 8.14 36.62
N PHE A 7 12.19 8.53 35.45
CA PHE A 7 10.76 8.76 35.24
C PHE A 7 10.16 7.50 34.62
N THR A 8 9.45 6.74 35.45
CA THR A 8 8.58 5.64 35.03
C THR A 8 7.24 6.25 34.62
N PHE A 9 6.88 6.21 33.33
CA PHE A 9 5.53 6.58 32.88
C PHE A 9 4.62 5.36 32.91
N LEU A 10 3.64 5.39 33.80
CA LEU A 10 2.54 4.45 33.91
C LEU A 10 1.39 5.01 33.06
N ILE A 11 1.01 4.32 31.98
CA ILE A 11 -0.15 4.70 31.16
C ILE A 11 -1.39 4.08 31.83
N LEU A 12 -2.23 4.93 32.42
CA LEU A 12 -3.50 4.56 33.03
C LEU A 12 -4.62 4.74 31.99
N ALA A 13 -5.27 3.65 31.60
CA ALA A 13 -6.47 3.67 30.79
C ALA A 13 -7.67 4.11 31.65
N ILE A 14 -8.36 5.17 31.24
CA ILE A 14 -9.62 5.61 31.85
C ILE A 14 -10.75 5.20 30.91
N LEU A 15 -11.53 4.20 31.34
CA LEU A 15 -12.89 3.97 30.86
C LEU A 15 -13.83 4.25 32.04
N MET A 16 -14.58 5.34 31.96
CA MET A 16 -15.78 5.54 32.75
C MET A 16 -16.95 5.79 31.80
N SER A 17 -17.90 4.87 31.80
CA SER A 17 -19.28 5.17 31.42
C SER A 17 -20.15 4.68 32.57
N CYS A 18 -20.75 5.65 33.26
CA CYS A 18 -21.74 5.43 34.29
C CYS A 18 -23.12 5.38 33.63
N THR A 19 -23.89 4.32 33.87
CA THR A 19 -25.34 4.46 34.04
C THR A 19 -25.80 3.48 35.12
N ASN A 20 -26.40 4.04 36.17
CA ASN A 20 -27.17 3.30 37.18
C ASN A 20 -28.57 3.04 36.62
N ASN A 21 -29.13 1.87 36.91
CA ASN A 21 -30.49 1.74 37.41
C ASN A 21 -30.63 0.40 38.13
N ASN A 22 -31.02 0.48 39.40
CA ASN A 22 -31.47 -0.62 40.24
C ASN A 22 -32.83 -1.11 39.76
N ASP A 23 -33.09 -2.42 39.86
CA ASP A 23 -34.28 -2.97 40.51
C ASP A 23 -34.06 -4.47 40.80
N ASP A 24 -34.35 -4.85 42.05
CA ASP A 24 -34.13 -6.16 42.65
C ASP A 24 -35.36 -7.09 42.53
N ILE A 25 -35.10 -8.35 42.10
CA ILE A 25 -35.56 -9.65 42.68
C ILE A 25 -37.06 -10.10 42.46
N PRO A 26 -37.41 -11.42 42.34
CA PRO A 26 -36.67 -12.64 42.76
C PRO A 26 -36.57 -13.84 41.78
N ASP A 27 -35.63 -14.71 42.16
CA ASP A 27 -35.49 -16.13 41.82
C ASP A 27 -36.81 -16.93 41.77
N GLN A 28 -36.98 -17.72 40.71
CA GLN A 28 -37.54 -19.08 40.82
C GLN A 28 -36.83 -20.05 39.87
N ILE A 29 -36.23 -21.06 40.48
CA ILE A 29 -35.72 -22.28 39.86
C ILE A 29 -36.91 -23.14 39.42
N THR A 30 -36.99 -23.49 38.14
CA THR A 30 -37.61 -24.76 37.70
C THR A 30 -36.79 -25.37 36.57
N ASP A 31 -36.16 -26.50 36.89
CA ASP A 31 -35.65 -27.45 35.90
C ASP A 31 -36.82 -27.97 35.06
N ASN A 32 -36.68 -27.90 33.73
CA ASN A 32 -37.34 -28.86 32.84
C ASN A 32 -36.51 -29.04 31.57
N ASN A 33 -36.00 -30.26 31.46
CA ASN A 33 -35.37 -30.82 30.27
C ASN A 33 -36.34 -30.76 29.09
N ASN A 34 -36.01 -29.97 28.07
CA ASN A 34 -36.44 -30.23 26.70
C ASN A 34 -35.25 -30.02 25.76
N ILE A 35 -34.66 -31.15 25.38
CA ILE A 35 -33.76 -31.26 24.24
C ILE A 35 -34.65 -31.14 23.00
N ASP A 36 -34.91 -29.90 22.57
CA ASP A 36 -35.30 -29.63 21.19
C ASP A 36 -34.03 -29.23 20.45
N THR A 37 -33.54 -30.19 19.66
CA THR A 37 -32.53 -29.99 18.63
C THR A 37 -33.03 -28.94 17.63
N ILE A 38 -32.70 -27.68 17.88
CA ILE A 38 -32.81 -26.61 16.88
C ILE A 38 -31.60 -26.75 15.96
N THR A 39 -31.76 -27.57 14.92
CA THR A 39 -30.94 -27.49 13.72
C THR A 39 -31.28 -26.20 12.98
N ASN A 40 -30.62 -25.10 13.33
CA ASN A 40 -30.59 -23.90 12.49
C ASN A 40 -29.52 -24.06 11.42
N ASN A 41 -29.91 -24.66 10.30
CA ASN A 41 -29.27 -24.40 9.02
C ASN A 41 -29.70 -23.01 8.51
N ASN A 42 -28.73 -22.26 8.02
CA ASN A 42 -28.80 -21.08 7.15
C ASN A 42 -29.01 -19.71 7.81
N GLU A 43 -27.89 -19.03 8.09
CA GLU A 43 -27.64 -17.67 7.58
C GLU A 43 -26.16 -17.57 7.18
N ASP A 44 -25.88 -16.94 6.03
CA ASP A 44 -24.57 -16.77 5.42
C ASP A 44 -23.46 -16.41 6.43
N SER A 45 -22.59 -17.36 6.78
CA SER A 45 -21.22 -16.98 7.12
C SER A 45 -20.63 -16.42 5.82
N ALA A 46 -20.70 -15.10 5.62
CA ALA A 46 -20.32 -14.44 4.38
C ALA A 46 -19.00 -15.04 3.88
N SER A 47 -19.04 -15.71 2.72
CA SER A 47 -17.90 -16.51 2.25
C SER A 47 -16.63 -15.64 2.15
N TRP A 48 -15.51 -16.13 2.70
CA TRP A 48 -14.20 -15.49 2.63
C TRP A 48 -13.24 -16.33 1.77
N LEU A 49 -12.53 -15.70 0.84
CA LEU A 49 -11.47 -16.33 0.02
C LEU A 49 -10.11 -16.40 0.74
N ILE A 50 -10.08 -15.98 2.00
CA ILE A 50 -8.93 -16.05 2.90
C ILE A 50 -9.40 -16.70 4.20
N PRO A 51 -8.50 -17.36 4.96
CA PRO A 51 -8.87 -18.00 6.21
C PRO A 51 -9.42 -16.97 7.21
N ILE A 52 -10.72 -17.00 7.50
CA ILE A 52 -11.38 -16.01 8.38
C ILE A 52 -10.77 -15.96 9.79
N LYS A 53 -10.22 -17.08 10.28
CA LYS A 53 -9.51 -17.16 11.57
C LYS A 53 -8.20 -16.35 11.60
N GLU A 54 -7.64 -16.08 10.42
CA GLU A 54 -6.42 -15.29 10.22
C GLU A 54 -6.72 -13.81 9.92
N VAL A 55 -7.98 -13.46 9.65
CA VAL A 55 -8.42 -12.06 9.59
C VAL A 55 -8.44 -11.51 11.01
N LYS A 56 -7.75 -10.40 11.23
CA LYS A 56 -7.63 -9.74 12.55
C LYS A 56 -8.32 -8.39 12.53
N ASP A 57 -8.92 -8.04 13.66
CA ASP A 57 -9.33 -6.66 13.93
C ASP A 57 -8.10 -5.85 14.31
N GLY A 58 -7.86 -4.76 13.57
CA GLY A 58 -6.78 -3.82 13.80
C GLY A 58 -6.98 -2.96 15.05
N GLY A 59 -8.20 -2.90 15.58
CA GLY A 59 -8.58 -2.11 16.76
C GLY A 59 -9.46 -0.88 16.46
N PRO A 60 -9.20 -0.06 15.42
CA PRO A 60 -10.01 1.11 15.11
C PRO A 60 -11.46 0.78 14.71
N GLY A 61 -11.73 -0.43 14.24
CA GLY A 61 -13.00 -0.78 13.60
C GLY A 61 -13.18 -0.12 12.22
N LYS A 62 -14.34 -0.34 11.61
CA LYS A 62 -14.68 0.18 10.28
C LYS A 62 -14.74 1.71 10.29
N ASP A 63 -14.01 2.33 9.37
CA ASP A 63 -13.76 3.78 9.25
C ASP A 63 -13.19 4.45 10.53
N GLY A 64 -12.68 3.67 11.50
CA GLY A 64 -11.99 4.23 12.68
C GLY A 64 -10.68 4.93 12.34
N ILE A 65 -10.08 4.56 11.20
CA ILE A 65 -9.09 5.36 10.49
C ILE A 65 -9.81 6.01 9.30
N PRO A 66 -10.05 7.34 9.33
CA PRO A 66 -10.85 7.98 8.31
C PRO A 66 -10.05 8.13 7.00
N SER A 67 -10.64 7.74 5.88
CA SER A 67 -10.06 8.02 4.56
C SER A 67 -10.18 9.52 4.21
N ILE A 68 -9.31 10.00 3.32
CA ILE A 68 -9.42 11.34 2.74
C ILE A 68 -10.23 11.23 1.44
N ASP A 69 -11.40 11.86 1.39
CA ASP A 69 -12.31 11.76 0.23
C ASP A 69 -12.34 13.01 -0.66
N ASN A 70 -11.71 14.11 -0.21
CA ASN A 70 -11.62 15.37 -0.94
C ASN A 70 -10.21 15.98 -0.79
N PRO A 71 -9.15 15.30 -1.24
CA PRO A 71 -7.78 15.77 -1.05
C PRO A 71 -7.56 17.16 -1.64
N LYS A 72 -6.83 18.00 -0.92
CA LYS A 72 -6.40 19.32 -1.38
C LYS A 72 -4.96 19.24 -1.84
N PHE A 73 -4.62 20.03 -2.86
CA PHE A 73 -3.31 19.99 -3.48
C PHE A 73 -2.69 21.38 -3.62
N VAL A 74 -1.37 21.45 -3.49
CA VAL A 74 -0.54 22.62 -3.80
C VAL A 74 0.51 22.25 -4.85
N ASP A 75 1.06 23.26 -5.52
CA ASP A 75 2.25 23.07 -6.37
C ASP A 75 3.47 22.68 -5.54
N ALA A 76 4.35 21.85 -6.11
CA ALA A 76 5.61 21.43 -5.49
C ALA A 76 6.52 22.58 -5.03
N SER A 77 6.40 23.76 -5.65
CA SER A 77 7.12 24.97 -5.26
C SER A 77 6.65 25.54 -3.91
N ASN A 78 5.41 25.24 -3.51
CA ASN A 78 4.75 25.77 -2.32
C ASN A 78 4.72 24.77 -1.17
N VAL A 79 5.36 23.60 -1.33
CA VAL A 79 5.50 22.60 -0.28
C VAL A 79 6.63 22.99 0.67
N ASP A 80 6.29 23.24 1.92
CA ASP A 80 7.19 23.60 3.03
C ASP A 80 7.23 22.53 4.14
N PHE A 81 6.32 21.57 4.13
CA PHE A 81 6.18 20.53 5.16
C PHE A 81 6.87 19.19 4.82
N LEU A 82 7.44 19.03 3.62
CA LEU A 82 8.19 17.83 3.22
C LEU A 82 9.69 18.07 3.19
N ASN A 83 10.43 17.21 3.90
CA ASN A 83 11.87 17.10 3.83
C ASN A 83 12.29 16.26 2.62
N PHE A 84 13.56 16.40 2.22
CA PHE A 84 14.13 15.68 1.07
C PHE A 84 13.93 14.16 1.13
N ASN A 85 14.03 13.56 2.33
CA ASN A 85 13.97 12.11 2.53
C ASN A 85 12.56 11.59 2.82
N ASP A 86 11.55 12.45 2.95
CA ASP A 86 10.18 12.02 3.23
C ASP A 86 9.63 11.25 2.05
N LEU A 87 9.00 10.09 2.30
CA LEU A 87 8.48 9.25 1.23
C LEU A 87 7.15 9.81 0.69
N VAL A 88 6.98 9.67 -0.62
CA VAL A 88 5.76 10.03 -1.34
C VAL A 88 5.38 8.90 -2.29
N ILE A 89 4.08 8.73 -2.49
CA ILE A 89 3.52 7.94 -3.57
C ILE A 89 3.22 8.87 -4.74
N GLY A 90 3.94 8.72 -5.84
CA GLY A 90 3.75 9.48 -7.08
C GLY A 90 2.87 8.73 -8.08
N ILE A 91 2.02 9.47 -8.80
CA ILE A 91 1.14 8.97 -9.86
C ILE A 91 1.15 9.92 -11.06
N ILE A 92 1.03 9.36 -12.25
CA ILE A 92 0.86 10.09 -13.51
C ILE A 92 -0.27 9.43 -14.30
N ASP A 93 -1.27 10.23 -14.70
CA ASP A 93 -2.34 9.82 -15.61
C ASP A 93 -2.70 10.98 -16.55
N GLY A 94 -2.17 10.93 -17.77
CA GLY A 94 -2.24 12.06 -18.70
C GLY A 94 -1.30 13.18 -18.28
N ASP A 95 -1.81 14.40 -18.21
CA ASP A 95 -1.10 15.62 -17.80
C ASP A 95 -1.15 15.87 -16.28
N GLU A 96 -1.95 15.12 -15.54
CA GLU A 96 -2.02 15.22 -14.09
C GLU A 96 -0.93 14.38 -13.41
N ILE A 97 -0.04 15.09 -12.71
CA ILE A 97 1.06 14.51 -11.93
C ILE A 97 0.82 14.87 -10.46
N LYS A 98 0.59 13.86 -9.63
CA LYS A 98 0.26 14.05 -8.21
C LYS A 98 1.18 13.24 -7.30
N ALA A 99 1.42 13.76 -6.10
CA ALA A 99 2.15 13.10 -5.02
C ALA A 99 1.31 13.05 -3.74
N TYR A 100 1.32 11.88 -3.08
CA TYR A 100 0.65 11.62 -1.80
C TYR A 100 1.70 11.32 -0.73
N PRO A 101 1.94 12.23 0.23
CA PRO A 101 2.96 12.04 1.25
C PRO A 101 2.66 10.89 2.22
N HIS A 102 3.69 10.09 2.55
CA HIS A 102 3.57 9.04 3.56
C HIS A 102 3.16 9.60 4.91
N LEU A 103 3.66 10.78 5.29
CA LEU A 103 3.31 11.40 6.58
C LEU A 103 1.80 11.65 6.73
N ILE A 104 1.04 11.75 5.63
CA ILE A 104 -0.43 11.81 5.67
C ILE A 104 -1.01 10.40 5.58
N LEU A 105 -0.50 9.58 4.66
CA LEU A 105 -0.97 8.22 4.43
C LEU A 105 -0.80 7.29 5.64
N ASP A 106 0.21 7.51 6.48
CA ASP A 106 0.44 6.79 7.73
C ASP A 106 -0.74 6.94 8.71
N TRP A 107 -1.51 8.03 8.61
CA TRP A 107 -2.66 8.34 9.46
C TRP A 107 -4.02 8.06 8.84
N HIS A 108 -4.09 7.99 7.51
CA HIS A 108 -5.36 7.92 6.77
C HIS A 108 -5.54 6.64 5.97
N GLU A 109 -4.44 5.97 5.61
CA GLU A 109 -4.34 4.72 4.83
C GLU A 109 -4.97 4.73 3.44
N ILE A 110 -6.00 5.53 3.18
CA ILE A 110 -6.75 5.60 1.92
C ILE A 110 -7.04 7.07 1.59
N VAL A 111 -6.74 7.43 0.34
CA VAL A 111 -7.15 8.69 -0.29
C VAL A 111 -7.99 8.34 -1.52
N ASN A 112 -9.24 8.80 -1.54
CA ASN A 112 -10.10 8.74 -2.72
C ASN A 112 -9.98 10.06 -3.47
N ASP A 113 -9.42 10.01 -4.68
CA ASP A 113 -9.14 11.16 -5.53
C ASP A 113 -9.76 10.98 -6.92
N GLU A 114 -9.73 12.05 -7.70
CA GLU A 114 -10.06 12.08 -9.11
C GLU A 114 -8.85 12.63 -9.87
N ILE A 115 -8.33 11.84 -10.81
CA ILE A 115 -7.19 12.22 -11.65
C ILE A 115 -7.62 12.07 -13.10
N ASN A 116 -7.51 13.14 -13.89
CA ASN A 116 -7.90 13.15 -15.29
C ASN A 116 -9.35 12.61 -15.47
N GLN A 117 -10.25 13.11 -14.62
CA GLN A 117 -11.68 12.75 -14.56
C GLN A 117 -11.97 11.26 -14.27
N LYS A 118 -10.98 10.52 -13.76
CA LYS A 118 -11.10 9.11 -13.38
C LYS A 118 -10.92 8.97 -11.89
N PHE A 119 -11.86 8.29 -11.24
CA PHE A 119 -11.74 7.96 -9.83
C PHE A 119 -10.61 6.98 -9.58
N VAL A 120 -9.80 7.30 -8.57
CA VAL A 120 -8.71 6.45 -8.10
C VAL A 120 -8.69 6.49 -6.58
N SER A 121 -8.46 5.34 -5.97
CA SER A 121 -8.18 5.21 -4.56
C SER A 121 -6.71 4.85 -4.39
N ILE A 122 -5.95 5.73 -3.74
CA ILE A 122 -4.59 5.44 -3.30
C ILE A 122 -4.70 4.83 -1.91
N SER A 123 -4.19 3.62 -1.75
CA SER A 123 -4.14 2.93 -0.47
C SER A 123 -2.70 2.67 -0.07
N TYR A 124 -2.38 2.87 1.20
CA TYR A 124 -1.07 2.63 1.77
C TYR A 124 -1.23 1.97 3.14
N CYS A 125 -0.56 0.83 3.32
CA CYS A 125 -0.54 0.11 4.59
C CYS A 125 0.78 0.41 5.32
N PRO A 126 0.77 1.22 6.39
CA PRO A 126 1.99 1.53 7.15
C PRO A 126 2.59 0.29 7.82
N LEU A 127 1.78 -0.74 8.07
CA LEU A 127 2.23 -1.96 8.73
C LEU A 127 3.02 -2.89 7.79
N THR A 128 2.73 -2.88 6.49
CA THR A 128 3.41 -3.69 5.47
C THR A 128 4.24 -2.87 4.49
N GLY A 129 4.21 -1.53 4.60
CA GLY A 129 4.91 -0.61 3.71
C GLY A 129 4.45 -0.74 2.26
N THR A 130 3.18 -1.03 2.01
CA THR A 130 2.64 -1.34 0.68
C THR A 130 1.68 -0.26 0.20
N ALA A 131 1.94 0.26 -0.99
CA ALA A 131 1.07 1.22 -1.67
C ALA A 131 0.48 0.66 -2.97
N PHE A 132 -0.79 0.97 -3.23
CA PHE A 132 -1.44 0.73 -4.53
C PHE A 132 -2.41 1.83 -4.89
N GLY A 133 -2.46 2.21 -6.17
CA GLY A 133 -3.58 2.95 -6.75
C GLY A 133 -4.55 2.00 -7.43
N TRP A 134 -5.85 2.08 -7.10
CA TRP A 134 -6.90 1.25 -7.70
C TRP A 134 -8.01 2.11 -8.29
N ARG A 135 -8.58 1.68 -9.41
CA ARG A 135 -9.87 2.17 -9.90
C ARG A 135 -10.99 1.22 -9.48
N SER A 136 -12.14 1.80 -9.11
CA SER A 136 -13.35 1.05 -8.77
C SER A 136 -13.78 0.14 -9.91
N ASN A 137 -14.14 -1.11 -9.57
CA ASN A 137 -14.67 -2.10 -10.52
C ASN A 137 -16.18 -2.31 -10.37
N SER A 138 -16.88 -1.40 -9.71
CA SER A 138 -18.33 -1.43 -9.50
C SER A 138 -19.13 -1.04 -10.75
N GLY A 139 -18.85 -1.68 -11.90
CA GLY A 139 -19.64 -1.58 -13.13
C GLY A 139 -19.69 -0.17 -13.73
N GLY A 140 -18.60 0.59 -13.65
CA GLY A 140 -18.54 1.97 -14.14
C GLY A 140 -19.20 3.01 -13.22
N LYS A 141 -19.77 2.60 -12.08
CA LYS A 141 -20.23 3.54 -11.05
C LYS A 141 -19.05 3.99 -10.19
N LYS A 142 -18.97 5.30 -9.93
CA LYS A 142 -18.08 5.87 -8.91
C LYS A 142 -18.28 5.08 -7.62
N SER A 143 -17.20 4.45 -7.15
CA SER A 143 -17.13 3.86 -5.82
C SER A 143 -15.83 4.30 -5.18
N THR A 144 -15.87 4.50 -3.87
CA THR A 144 -14.71 4.82 -3.06
C THR A 144 -14.43 3.66 -2.12
N PHE A 145 -13.20 3.59 -1.66
CA PHE A 145 -12.80 2.64 -0.63
C PHE A 145 -12.74 3.33 0.73
N GLY A 146 -13.13 2.60 1.77
CA GLY A 146 -12.92 2.99 3.17
C GLY A 146 -12.04 1.96 3.89
N VAL A 147 -11.56 2.33 5.08
CA VAL A 147 -10.75 1.45 5.93
C VAL A 147 -11.70 0.50 6.66
N SER A 148 -11.54 -0.81 6.48
CA SER A 148 -12.45 -1.77 7.12
C SER A 148 -12.15 -1.99 8.61
N GLY A 149 -10.95 -1.60 9.06
CA GLY A 149 -10.40 -1.97 10.36
C GLY A 149 -9.85 -3.42 10.40
N LEU A 150 -9.99 -4.18 9.32
CA LEU A 150 -9.53 -5.57 9.25
C LEU A 150 -8.16 -5.71 8.59
N LEU A 151 -7.42 -6.72 9.03
CA LEU A 151 -6.09 -7.06 8.53
C LEU A 151 -6.04 -8.54 8.12
N TYR A 152 -5.26 -8.86 7.10
CA TYR A 152 -4.87 -10.23 6.78
C TYR A 152 -3.36 -10.27 6.54
N ASN A 153 -2.64 -11.12 7.29
CA ASN A 153 -1.17 -11.14 7.31
C ASN A 153 -0.57 -9.73 7.54
N THR A 154 -1.15 -9.00 8.50
CA THR A 154 -0.77 -7.61 8.87
C THR A 154 -1.06 -6.55 7.79
N ASN A 155 -1.50 -6.96 6.60
CA ASN A 155 -1.84 -6.06 5.50
C ASN A 155 -3.31 -5.63 5.56
N LEU A 156 -3.58 -4.38 5.20
CA LEU A 156 -4.93 -3.81 5.27
C LEU A 156 -5.92 -4.51 4.34
N ILE A 157 -7.16 -4.63 4.83
CA ILE A 157 -8.34 -4.97 4.04
C ILE A 157 -9.15 -3.68 3.87
N LEU A 158 -9.39 -3.26 2.64
CA LEU A 158 -10.27 -2.15 2.32
C LEU A 158 -11.70 -2.66 2.23
N TYR A 159 -12.70 -1.79 2.37
CA TYR A 159 -14.05 -2.10 1.94
C TYR A 159 -14.54 -1.14 0.85
N ASP A 160 -15.26 -1.65 -0.13
CA ASP A 160 -15.91 -0.87 -1.18
C ASP A 160 -17.22 -0.28 -0.63
N ARG A 161 -17.37 1.05 -0.65
CA ARG A 161 -18.53 1.72 -0.02
C ARG A 161 -19.86 1.42 -0.70
N ASN A 162 -19.86 1.13 -1.99
CA ASN A 162 -21.09 0.84 -2.73
C ASN A 162 -21.65 -0.55 -2.45
N THR A 163 -20.78 -1.54 -2.28
CA THR A 163 -21.17 -2.96 -2.17
C THR A 163 -20.91 -3.56 -0.80
N ASN A 164 -20.20 -2.83 0.08
CA ASN A 164 -19.71 -3.32 1.35
C ASN A 164 -18.81 -4.56 1.21
N SER A 165 -18.20 -4.76 0.04
CA SER A 165 -17.28 -5.89 -0.21
C SER A 165 -15.91 -5.59 0.38
N ASN A 166 -15.25 -6.60 0.95
CA ASN A 166 -13.92 -6.52 1.54
C ASN A 166 -12.83 -6.97 0.54
N TRP A 167 -11.77 -6.17 0.42
CA TRP A 167 -10.70 -6.31 -0.55
C TRP A 167 -9.35 -6.40 0.14
N SER A 168 -8.65 -7.52 -0.06
CA SER A 168 -7.29 -7.67 0.44
C SER A 168 -6.32 -6.90 -0.46
N GLN A 169 -5.60 -5.94 0.13
CA GLN A 169 -4.74 -5.03 -0.61
C GLN A 169 -3.63 -5.77 -1.37
N LEU A 170 -2.78 -6.50 -0.67
CA LEU A 170 -1.62 -7.18 -1.27
C LEU A 170 -2.02 -8.40 -2.12
N LYS A 171 -3.18 -9.03 -1.86
CA LYS A 171 -3.72 -10.10 -2.70
C LYS A 171 -4.35 -9.59 -4.02
N LEU A 172 -4.60 -8.28 -4.12
CA LEU A 172 -5.26 -7.64 -5.27
C LEU A 172 -6.58 -8.34 -5.63
N GLN A 173 -7.42 -8.61 -4.62
CA GLN A 173 -8.66 -9.35 -4.81
C GLN A 173 -9.72 -9.00 -3.76
N CYS A 174 -10.98 -8.95 -4.20
CA CYS A 174 -12.14 -8.97 -3.33
C CYS A 174 -12.26 -10.35 -2.69
N VAL A 175 -12.10 -10.40 -1.36
CA VAL A 175 -12.07 -11.64 -0.60
C VAL A 175 -13.39 -11.97 0.08
N ASN A 176 -14.30 -11.00 0.22
CA ASN A 176 -15.60 -11.19 0.85
C ASN A 176 -16.62 -10.14 0.38
N GLY A 177 -17.90 -10.49 0.35
CA GLY A 177 -19.00 -9.62 -0.08
C GLY A 177 -19.42 -9.77 -1.55
N PRO A 178 -20.35 -8.94 -2.05
CA PRO A 178 -20.96 -9.09 -3.38
C PRO A 178 -20.00 -9.14 -4.57
N LEU A 179 -18.80 -8.54 -4.44
CA LEU A 179 -17.79 -8.52 -5.52
C LEU A 179 -16.74 -9.63 -5.38
N ILE A 180 -16.95 -10.64 -4.53
CA ILE A 180 -15.99 -11.73 -4.26
C ILE A 180 -15.36 -12.30 -5.55
N LYS A 181 -14.06 -12.60 -5.49
CA LYS A 181 -13.18 -13.02 -6.61
C LYS A 181 -12.80 -11.93 -7.61
N SER A 182 -13.51 -10.80 -7.65
CA SER A 182 -13.12 -9.66 -8.50
C SER A 182 -11.73 -9.16 -8.15
N LYS A 183 -10.98 -8.71 -9.16
CA LYS A 183 -9.65 -8.09 -9.02
C LYS A 183 -9.78 -6.59 -9.29
N PRO A 184 -9.02 -5.70 -8.66
CA PRO A 184 -9.08 -4.27 -8.93
C PRO A 184 -8.39 -3.92 -10.26
N SER A 185 -8.78 -2.80 -10.87
CA SER A 185 -8.01 -2.19 -11.95
C SER A 185 -6.87 -1.37 -11.34
N VAL A 186 -5.65 -1.88 -11.42
CA VAL A 186 -4.48 -1.27 -10.77
C VAL A 186 -3.95 -0.12 -11.63
N VAL A 187 -3.66 1.00 -10.98
CA VAL A 187 -2.97 2.16 -11.54
C VAL A 187 -1.53 2.14 -11.04
N SER A 188 -0.60 2.38 -11.95
CA SER A 188 0.82 2.41 -11.61
C SER A 188 1.13 3.60 -10.72
N VAL A 189 1.71 3.29 -9.57
CA VAL A 189 2.24 4.27 -8.63
C VAL A 189 3.71 4.00 -8.42
N VAL A 190 4.44 5.02 -8.00
CA VAL A 190 5.86 4.94 -7.67
C VAL A 190 6.03 5.42 -6.24
N GLU A 191 6.68 4.62 -5.40
CA GLU A 191 7.14 5.07 -4.09
C GLU A 191 8.59 5.54 -4.19
N THR A 192 8.86 6.77 -3.75
CA THR A 192 10.22 7.33 -3.69
C THR A 192 10.29 8.42 -2.63
N ASN A 193 11.47 8.97 -2.36
CA ASN A 193 11.58 10.17 -1.53
C ASN A 193 11.18 11.43 -2.30
N TRP A 194 10.72 12.44 -1.56
CA TRP A 194 10.25 13.72 -2.07
C TRP A 194 11.32 14.43 -2.89
N GLY A 195 12.58 14.39 -2.46
CA GLY A 195 13.68 14.98 -3.20
C GLY A 195 13.83 14.43 -4.61
N THR A 196 13.75 13.11 -4.75
CA THR A 196 13.81 12.42 -6.05
C THR A 196 12.57 12.71 -6.89
N TRP A 197 11.38 12.64 -6.28
CA TRP A 197 10.13 12.93 -6.99
C TRP A 197 10.06 14.37 -7.50
N LYS A 198 10.48 15.36 -6.70
CA LYS A 198 10.49 16.78 -7.08
C LYS A 198 11.47 17.07 -8.23
N LYS A 199 12.59 16.34 -8.30
CA LYS A 199 13.54 16.42 -9.42
C LYS A 199 12.98 15.83 -10.71
N LEU A 200 12.32 14.67 -10.60
CA LEU A 200 11.62 14.05 -11.73
C LEU A 200 10.49 14.95 -12.23
N TYR A 201 9.65 15.46 -11.32
CA TYR A 201 8.41 16.15 -11.64
C TYR A 201 8.27 17.46 -10.84
N PRO A 202 9.00 18.53 -11.20
CA PRO A 202 8.99 19.79 -10.47
C PRO A 202 7.63 20.52 -10.52
N ASN A 203 6.77 20.16 -11.47
CA ASN A 203 5.42 20.71 -11.63
C ASN A 203 4.34 19.83 -10.99
N THR A 204 4.71 18.79 -10.23
CA THR A 204 3.75 17.92 -9.54
C THR A 204 2.86 18.71 -8.58
N LYS A 205 1.60 18.31 -8.48
CA LYS A 205 0.72 18.68 -7.39
C LYS A 205 0.99 17.77 -6.19
N VAL A 206 0.93 18.29 -4.97
CA VAL A 206 1.21 17.54 -3.73
C VAL A 206 0.06 17.69 -2.77
N MET A 207 -0.42 16.56 -2.23
CA MET A 207 -1.52 16.56 -1.26
C MET A 207 -1.11 17.32 0.01
N THR A 208 -1.95 18.25 0.46
CA THR A 208 -1.68 19.12 1.62
C THR A 208 -2.08 18.46 2.94
N LEU A 209 -1.64 19.07 4.04
CA LEU A 209 -2.07 18.74 5.41
C LEU A 209 -3.53 19.15 5.70
N GLU A 210 -4.21 19.85 4.79
CA GLU A 210 -5.62 20.25 4.93
C GLU A 210 -6.55 19.07 4.61
N THR A 211 -6.48 18.02 5.43
CA THR A 211 -7.22 16.78 5.22
C THR A 211 -8.65 16.83 5.79
N GLY A 212 -8.95 17.84 6.61
CA GLY A 212 -10.19 17.95 7.38
C GLY A 212 -10.16 17.23 8.74
N PHE A 213 -9.00 16.71 9.15
CA PHE A 213 -8.83 16.02 10.44
C PHE A 213 -7.74 16.67 11.28
N ASP A 214 -7.99 16.76 12.59
CA ASP A 214 -7.02 17.24 13.58
C ASP A 214 -6.02 16.11 13.90
N ARG A 215 -4.86 16.17 13.25
CA ARG A 215 -3.77 15.20 13.35
C ARG A 215 -2.43 15.93 13.34
N ASP A 216 -1.49 15.41 14.12
CA ASP A 216 -0.09 15.83 14.04
C ASP A 216 0.65 14.96 13.00
N TYR A 217 0.70 15.45 11.76
CA TYR A 217 1.35 14.75 10.65
C TYR A 217 2.88 14.79 10.70
N GLU A 218 3.49 15.58 11.58
CA GLU A 218 4.96 15.53 11.77
C GLU A 218 5.39 14.26 12.51
N PHE A 219 4.45 13.59 13.17
CA PHE A 219 4.67 12.39 13.95
C PHE A 219 4.22 11.12 13.22
N TYR A 220 5.07 10.08 13.27
CA TYR A 220 4.73 8.75 12.76
C TYR A 220 3.94 7.95 13.82
N PRO A 221 2.69 7.54 13.54
CA PRO A 221 1.77 7.02 14.57
C PRO A 221 2.16 5.65 15.14
N TYR A 222 3.10 4.93 14.52
CA TYR A 222 3.50 3.57 14.94
C TYR A 222 4.89 3.50 15.59
N GLY A 223 5.40 4.60 16.16
CA GLY A 223 6.63 4.60 16.95
C GLY A 223 7.87 4.15 16.16
N ASP A 224 8.60 3.13 16.63
CA ASP A 224 9.79 2.59 15.95
C ASP A 224 9.45 1.43 14.98
N TYR A 225 8.17 1.14 14.74
CA TYR A 225 7.71 -0.04 13.99
C TYR A 225 8.37 -0.22 12.63
N LYS A 226 8.56 0.86 11.87
CA LYS A 226 9.14 0.82 10.52
C LYS A 226 10.62 0.42 10.50
N THR A 227 11.35 0.60 11.60
CA THR A 227 12.79 0.30 11.70
C THR A 227 13.10 -0.89 12.60
N ASN A 228 12.21 -1.21 13.54
CA ASN A 228 12.35 -2.31 14.47
C ASN A 228 12.00 -3.66 13.82
N GLN A 229 13.02 -4.44 13.46
CA GLN A 229 12.89 -5.72 12.76
C GLN A 229 12.15 -6.80 13.56
N ASN A 230 12.00 -6.61 14.88
CA ASN A 230 11.43 -7.58 15.80
C ASN A 230 10.03 -7.18 16.29
N LEU A 231 9.60 -5.94 16.04
CA LEU A 231 8.28 -5.46 16.47
C LEU A 231 7.21 -5.82 15.43
N PHE A 232 6.25 -6.64 15.86
CA PHE A 232 5.05 -6.97 15.11
C PHE A 232 3.82 -6.63 15.95
N LEU A 233 2.96 -5.73 15.44
CA LEU A 233 1.64 -5.45 16.05
C LEU A 233 0.65 -6.59 15.78
N PHE A 234 0.82 -7.26 14.64
CA PHE A 234 0.04 -8.42 14.21
C PHE A 234 0.95 -9.47 13.58
N THR A 235 0.57 -10.75 13.72
CA THR A 235 1.32 -11.88 13.18
C THR A 235 1.08 -12.00 11.67
N ALA A 236 2.15 -12.24 10.92
CA ALA A 236 2.10 -12.62 9.51
C ALA A 236 2.66 -14.03 9.33
N THR A 237 1.98 -14.86 8.55
CA THR A 237 2.34 -16.26 8.33
C THR A 237 2.22 -16.66 6.85
N PRO A 238 3.17 -17.47 6.33
CA PRO A 238 4.39 -17.96 6.98
C PRO A 238 5.45 -16.85 7.17
N SER A 239 6.40 -17.07 8.09
CA SER A 239 7.59 -16.22 8.20
C SER A 239 8.70 -16.72 7.26
N ASN A 240 9.62 -15.82 6.89
CA ASN A 240 10.79 -16.15 6.08
C ASN A 240 11.97 -15.27 6.49
N ASN A 241 13.07 -15.88 6.91
CA ASN A 241 14.26 -15.20 7.44
C ASN A 241 15.33 -14.90 6.39
N ALA A 242 15.03 -15.03 5.10
CA ALA A 242 16.01 -14.76 4.04
C ALA A 242 16.45 -13.28 3.99
N LEU A 243 15.58 -12.35 4.42
CA LEU A 243 15.87 -10.92 4.58
C LEU A 243 15.33 -10.41 5.94
N PRO A 244 15.85 -9.30 6.48
CA PRO A 244 15.27 -8.61 7.62
C PRO A 244 13.79 -8.29 7.39
N ASN A 245 12.95 -8.50 8.41
CA ASN A 245 11.50 -8.42 8.28
C ASN A 245 11.02 -7.10 7.64
N LYS A 246 11.53 -5.96 8.11
CA LYS A 246 11.18 -4.61 7.63
C LYS A 246 12.15 -4.09 6.56
N GLU A 247 12.96 -4.94 5.93
CA GLU A 247 13.70 -4.51 4.74
C GLU A 247 12.70 -4.13 3.65
N ARG A 248 12.80 -2.89 3.15
CA ARG A 248 12.02 -2.43 2.00
C ARG A 248 12.55 -3.11 0.74
N VAL A 249 11.65 -3.73 -0.01
CA VAL A 249 11.97 -4.44 -1.24
C VAL A 249 10.98 -4.07 -2.34
N PHE A 250 11.46 -4.06 -3.58
CA PHE A 250 10.60 -3.95 -4.77
C PHE A 250 10.24 -5.35 -5.25
N THR A 251 8.96 -5.63 -5.48
CA THR A 251 8.49 -6.97 -5.82
C THR A 251 7.67 -6.96 -7.09
N ILE A 252 8.06 -7.76 -8.07
CA ILE A 252 7.22 -8.10 -9.23
C ILE A 252 6.31 -9.26 -8.84
N ILE A 253 5.02 -9.13 -9.13
CA ILE A 253 3.98 -10.13 -8.84
C ILE A 253 3.48 -10.72 -10.16
N ASP A 254 3.58 -12.04 -10.32
CA ASP A 254 3.01 -12.77 -11.45
C ASP A 254 2.14 -13.93 -10.95
N GLY A 255 0.82 -13.78 -11.07
CA GLY A 255 -0.14 -14.72 -10.52
C GLY A 255 0.01 -14.90 -9.00
N ASN A 256 0.44 -16.09 -8.58
CA ASN A 256 0.70 -16.45 -7.19
C ASN A 256 2.21 -16.54 -6.87
N GLU A 257 3.08 -16.16 -7.81
CA GLU A 257 4.52 -16.07 -7.60
C GLU A 257 4.94 -14.61 -7.42
N ALA A 258 6.06 -14.41 -6.73
CA ALA A 258 6.68 -13.10 -6.56
C ALA A 258 8.20 -13.20 -6.76
N LYS A 259 8.79 -12.17 -7.36
CA LYS A 259 10.24 -11.99 -7.44
C LYS A 259 10.64 -10.63 -6.87
N VAL A 260 11.64 -10.65 -6.00
CA VAL A 260 12.01 -9.56 -5.10
C VAL A 260 13.38 -9.01 -5.46
N TYR A 261 13.48 -7.68 -5.47
CA TYR A 261 14.68 -6.91 -5.79
C TYR A 261 14.97 -5.96 -4.63
N GLN A 262 16.18 -6.05 -4.08
CA GLN A 262 16.62 -5.23 -2.95
C GLN A 262 17.13 -3.86 -3.43
N PHE A 263 16.76 -2.77 -2.76
CA PHE A 263 17.23 -1.42 -3.09
C PHE A 263 18.76 -1.29 -3.06
N ASN A 264 19.45 -2.07 -2.23
CA ASN A 264 20.92 -2.07 -2.17
C ASN A 264 21.60 -2.48 -3.49
N LYS A 265 20.90 -3.20 -4.39
CA LYS A 265 21.39 -3.57 -5.74
C LYS A 265 21.33 -2.41 -6.73
N PHE A 266 20.74 -1.29 -6.33
CA PHE A 266 20.53 -0.10 -7.15
C PHE A 266 21.19 1.16 -6.58
N ASN A 267 21.99 1.09 -5.50
CA ASN A 267 22.50 2.29 -4.80
C ASN A 267 23.09 3.39 -5.72
N ASN A 268 23.80 3.02 -6.79
CA ASN A 268 24.43 3.95 -7.73
C ASN A 268 23.70 4.08 -9.07
N GLY A 269 22.42 3.70 -9.12
CA GLY A 269 21.72 3.48 -10.38
C GLY A 269 22.05 2.09 -10.94
N ASN A 270 21.03 1.36 -11.40
CA ASN A 270 21.23 0.07 -12.04
C ASN A 270 20.09 -0.26 -12.99
N VAL A 271 20.42 -1.09 -13.98
CA VAL A 271 19.49 -1.69 -14.93
C VAL A 271 19.72 -3.20 -14.96
N ILE A 272 18.66 -3.94 -14.73
CA ILE A 272 18.66 -5.40 -14.69
C ILE A 272 17.68 -5.91 -15.74
N LYS A 273 18.18 -6.74 -16.66
CA LYS A 273 17.31 -7.60 -17.48
C LYS A 273 17.20 -8.96 -16.83
N ASP A 274 15.98 -9.41 -16.60
CA ASP A 274 15.70 -10.63 -15.85
C ASP A 274 14.55 -11.42 -16.47
N VAL A 275 14.49 -12.72 -16.19
CA VAL A 275 13.42 -13.61 -16.63
C VAL A 275 12.73 -14.22 -15.42
N PHE A 276 11.42 -14.03 -15.34
CA PHE A 276 10.58 -14.53 -14.27
C PHE A 276 9.20 -14.89 -14.82
N GLY A 277 8.63 -16.03 -14.43
CA GLY A 277 7.35 -16.51 -15.01
C GLY A 277 7.38 -16.77 -16.53
N GLY A 278 8.55 -16.84 -17.16
CA GLY A 278 8.70 -16.89 -18.62
C GLY A 278 8.57 -15.53 -19.32
N VAL A 279 8.42 -14.44 -18.57
CA VAL A 279 8.36 -13.06 -19.04
C VAL A 279 9.73 -12.40 -18.89
N ASN A 280 10.13 -11.59 -19.88
CA ASN A 280 11.35 -10.80 -19.82
C ASN A 280 11.03 -9.46 -19.16
N TYR A 281 11.76 -9.12 -18.12
CA TYR A 281 11.60 -7.88 -17.38
C TYR A 281 12.82 -6.99 -17.54
N LEU A 282 12.58 -5.69 -17.65
CA LEU A 282 13.54 -4.63 -17.37
C LEU A 282 13.23 -4.11 -15.97
N VAL A 283 14.19 -4.15 -15.06
CA VAL A 283 14.09 -3.53 -13.73
C VAL A 283 15.13 -2.44 -13.65
N VAL A 284 14.71 -1.22 -13.37
CA VAL A 284 15.56 -0.04 -13.39
C VAL A 284 15.30 0.82 -12.17
N GLY A 285 16.35 1.38 -11.59
CA GLY A 285 16.20 2.12 -10.35
C GLY A 285 17.49 2.70 -9.82
N ASN A 286 17.36 3.38 -8.69
CA ASN A 286 18.47 3.74 -7.81
C ASN A 286 18.14 3.37 -6.34
N GLY A 287 18.95 3.81 -5.38
CA GLY A 287 18.71 3.55 -3.94
C GLY A 287 17.41 4.15 -3.37
N SER A 288 16.73 5.02 -4.10
CA SER A 288 15.49 5.70 -3.67
C SER A 288 14.24 5.23 -4.41
N ILE A 289 14.37 4.71 -5.63
CA ILE A 289 13.26 4.39 -6.53
C ILE A 289 13.60 3.18 -7.40
N ILE A 290 12.69 2.23 -7.53
CA ILE A 290 12.79 1.11 -8.47
C ILE A 290 11.46 1.03 -9.24
N ASN A 291 11.54 0.76 -10.54
CA ASN A 291 10.39 0.39 -11.35
C ASN A 291 10.76 -0.76 -12.30
N ALA A 292 9.74 -1.40 -12.86
CA ALA A 292 9.91 -2.51 -13.78
C ALA A 292 8.97 -2.44 -14.98
N PHE A 293 9.39 -3.08 -16.07
CA PHE A 293 8.67 -3.15 -17.34
C PHE A 293 8.75 -4.54 -17.94
N GLU A 294 7.69 -4.97 -18.61
CA GLU A 294 7.67 -6.16 -19.43
C GLU A 294 8.27 -5.83 -20.81
N LEU A 295 9.32 -6.56 -21.19
CA LEU A 295 9.97 -6.44 -22.49
C LEU A 295 9.31 -7.40 -23.49
N THR A 296 8.56 -6.83 -24.43
CA THR A 296 8.01 -7.56 -25.57
C THR A 296 9.13 -7.97 -26.55
N LEU A 297 8.78 -8.74 -27.60
CA LEU A 297 9.72 -9.13 -28.66
C LEU A 297 10.44 -7.93 -29.29
N GLU A 298 9.78 -6.77 -29.32
CA GLU A 298 10.31 -5.52 -29.87
C GLU A 298 11.45 -4.96 -29.02
N TYR A 299 11.35 -5.06 -27.69
CA TYR A 299 12.29 -4.39 -26.77
C TYR A 299 13.30 -5.35 -26.12
N ARG A 300 13.05 -6.67 -26.11
CA ARG A 300 13.86 -7.66 -25.36
C ARG A 300 15.35 -7.72 -25.73
N ASN A 301 15.68 -7.34 -26.97
CA ASN A 301 17.05 -7.37 -27.48
C ASN A 301 17.79 -6.03 -27.28
N LEU A 302 17.10 -4.99 -26.80
CA LEU A 302 17.74 -3.72 -26.49
C LEU A 302 18.65 -3.86 -25.27
N ASN A 303 19.71 -3.06 -25.26
CA ASN A 303 20.54 -2.84 -24.09
C ASN A 303 20.13 -1.51 -23.48
N PHE A 304 19.90 -1.52 -22.17
CA PHE A 304 19.41 -0.37 -21.42
C PHE A 304 20.44 0.03 -20.39
N GLU A 305 20.59 1.33 -20.18
CA GLU A 305 21.53 1.91 -19.23
C GLU A 305 20.83 2.94 -18.35
N TYR A 306 21.25 3.01 -17.09
CA TYR A 306 20.73 3.97 -16.14
C TYR A 306 21.21 5.38 -16.52
N ALA A 307 20.31 6.35 -16.63
CA ALA A 307 20.61 7.68 -17.18
C ALA A 307 19.99 8.85 -16.41
N PHE A 308 19.52 8.62 -15.17
CA PHE A 308 18.90 9.67 -14.39
C PHE A 308 19.89 10.78 -14.03
N ASN A 309 19.49 12.02 -14.33
CA ASN A 309 20.31 13.23 -14.15
C ASN A 309 19.49 14.40 -13.59
N ASP A 310 18.63 14.12 -12.60
CA ASP A 310 17.70 15.08 -12.00
C ASP A 310 16.67 15.67 -12.99
N SER A 311 16.28 14.88 -14.01
CA SER A 311 15.22 15.18 -14.96
C SER A 311 14.27 13.99 -15.12
N GLU A 312 13.21 14.12 -15.93
CA GLU A 312 12.29 13.02 -16.24
C GLU A 312 12.96 11.84 -16.96
N ILE A 313 14.11 12.07 -17.62
CA ILE A 313 14.90 11.00 -18.24
C ILE A 313 15.50 10.15 -17.12
N PHE A 314 15.18 8.85 -17.14
CA PHE A 314 15.60 7.91 -16.11
C PHE A 314 16.53 6.81 -16.62
N PHE A 315 16.34 6.37 -17.86
CA PHE A 315 17.19 5.38 -18.51
C PHE A 315 17.17 5.57 -20.02
N GLU A 316 18.17 5.02 -20.70
CA GLU A 316 18.29 5.07 -22.16
C GLU A 316 18.56 3.70 -22.74
N ASP A 317 18.36 3.56 -24.05
CA ASP A 317 18.71 2.33 -24.78
C ASP A 317 19.75 2.57 -25.88
N ASN A 318 20.28 1.47 -26.42
CA ASN A 318 21.27 1.48 -27.48
C ASN A 318 20.73 1.92 -28.86
N GLU A 319 19.47 2.36 -28.95
CA GLU A 319 18.87 2.99 -30.13
C GLU A 319 18.72 4.52 -29.96
N ASN A 320 19.25 5.08 -28.87
CA ASN A 320 19.18 6.50 -28.50
C ASN A 320 17.78 6.97 -28.07
N ASN A 321 16.95 6.07 -27.54
CA ASN A 321 15.72 6.49 -26.86
C ASN A 321 15.99 6.79 -25.40
N LYS A 322 15.35 7.84 -24.88
CA LYS A 322 15.42 8.20 -23.46
C LYS A 322 14.05 8.04 -22.84
N TRP A 323 14.00 7.30 -21.74
CA TRP A 323 12.78 6.79 -21.16
C TRP A 323 12.54 7.38 -19.77
N SER A 324 11.27 7.65 -19.45
CA SER A 324 10.85 8.08 -18.13
C SER A 324 10.80 6.90 -17.15
N ILE A 325 10.75 7.18 -15.83
CA ILE A 325 10.54 6.15 -14.81
C ILE A 325 9.18 5.44 -14.93
N PHE A 326 8.25 5.98 -15.73
CA PHE A 326 6.99 5.34 -16.07
C PHE A 326 7.02 4.59 -17.41
N GLY A 327 8.18 4.53 -18.08
CA GLY A 327 8.40 3.73 -19.28
C GLY A 327 7.92 4.39 -20.56
N GLU A 328 7.69 5.70 -20.57
CA GLU A 328 7.42 6.48 -21.77
C GLU A 328 8.74 6.91 -22.42
N ALA A 329 8.89 6.74 -23.73
CA ALA A 329 10.00 7.32 -24.47
C ALA A 329 9.79 8.84 -24.66
N LEU A 330 10.61 9.65 -23.98
CA LEU A 330 10.56 11.11 -24.02
C LEU A 330 11.33 11.68 -25.23
N GLU A 331 12.42 11.01 -25.62
CA GLU A 331 13.28 11.36 -26.74
C GLU A 331 13.67 10.13 -27.56
N GLY A 332 14.16 10.36 -28.78
CA GLY A 332 14.65 9.33 -29.69
C GLY A 332 13.62 8.82 -30.70
N PRO A 333 14.00 7.84 -31.55
CA PRO A 333 13.14 7.28 -32.60
C PRO A 333 11.78 6.74 -32.12
N ARG A 334 11.66 6.38 -30.84
CA ARG A 334 10.48 5.77 -30.23
C ARG A 334 9.64 6.76 -29.42
N LYS A 335 9.88 8.07 -29.52
CA LYS A 335 9.18 9.09 -28.73
C LYS A 335 7.66 8.87 -28.71
N GLY A 336 7.08 8.86 -27.51
CA GLY A 336 5.66 8.62 -27.24
C GLY A 336 5.26 7.15 -27.14
N GLN A 337 6.16 6.19 -27.37
CA GLN A 337 5.92 4.79 -27.07
C GLN A 337 5.96 4.53 -25.56
N GLN A 338 5.22 3.53 -25.11
CA GLN A 338 5.04 3.17 -23.72
C GLN A 338 5.41 1.70 -23.50
N LEU A 339 6.34 1.43 -22.59
CA LEU A 339 6.64 0.07 -22.15
C LEU A 339 5.50 -0.50 -21.30
N ASN A 340 5.26 -1.81 -21.44
CA ASN A 340 4.26 -2.52 -20.66
C ASN A 340 4.69 -2.61 -19.19
N LYS A 341 3.76 -2.41 -18.27
CA LYS A 341 4.04 -2.41 -16.83
C LYS A 341 3.55 -3.73 -16.20
N PRO A 342 4.40 -4.44 -15.44
CA PRO A 342 3.94 -5.57 -14.66
C PRO A 342 3.14 -5.11 -13.44
N LYS A 343 2.55 -6.07 -12.74
CA LYS A 343 2.13 -5.84 -11.35
C LYS A 343 3.36 -5.84 -10.47
N TYR A 344 3.50 -4.79 -9.67
CA TYR A 344 4.57 -4.68 -8.71
C TYR A 344 4.10 -3.96 -7.44
N VAL A 345 4.91 -4.03 -6.40
CA VAL A 345 4.68 -3.36 -5.13
C VAL A 345 6.01 -3.15 -4.40
N VAL A 346 6.17 -2.00 -3.76
CA VAL A 346 7.19 -1.84 -2.70
C VAL A 346 6.58 -2.33 -1.39
N SER A 347 7.32 -3.11 -0.61
CA SER A 347 6.81 -3.71 0.61
C SER A 347 7.93 -3.98 1.60
N PHE A 348 7.58 -4.13 2.88
CA PHE A 348 8.43 -4.85 3.82
C PHE A 348 8.48 -6.34 3.48
N TRP A 349 9.68 -6.91 3.47
CA TRP A 349 9.94 -8.31 3.12
C TRP A 349 8.98 -9.31 3.77
N PHE A 350 8.72 -9.17 5.07
CA PHE A 350 7.89 -10.14 5.80
C PHE A 350 6.48 -10.27 5.19
N ALA A 351 5.92 -9.19 4.63
CA ALA A 351 4.58 -9.19 4.06
C ALA A 351 4.57 -9.95 2.72
N ILE A 352 5.59 -9.73 1.88
CA ILE A 352 5.76 -10.50 0.63
C ILE A 352 5.90 -12.00 0.94
N ALA A 353 6.74 -12.35 1.91
CA ALA A 353 6.93 -13.74 2.31
C ALA A 353 5.65 -14.42 2.83
N ALA A 354 4.77 -13.66 3.50
CA ALA A 354 3.51 -14.16 4.02
C ALA A 354 2.44 -14.34 2.92
N PHE A 355 2.41 -13.46 1.91
CA PHE A 355 1.43 -13.53 0.81
C PHE A 355 1.84 -14.44 -0.34
N TYR A 356 3.15 -14.58 -0.58
CA TYR A 356 3.73 -15.36 -1.69
C TYR A 356 4.72 -16.38 -1.13
N PRO A 357 4.26 -17.61 -0.80
CA PRO A 357 5.13 -18.63 -0.25
C PRO A 357 6.24 -18.99 -1.25
N ASN A 358 7.51 -18.87 -0.83
CA ASN A 358 8.71 -19.04 -1.65
C ASN A 358 8.95 -17.93 -2.69
N PRO A 359 8.98 -16.65 -2.29
CA PRO A 359 9.30 -15.58 -3.23
C PRO A 359 10.76 -15.74 -3.68
N LYS A 360 11.02 -15.54 -4.98
CA LYS A 360 12.38 -15.58 -5.53
C LYS A 360 13.08 -14.26 -5.21
N ILE A 361 14.33 -14.31 -4.75
CA ILE A 361 15.17 -13.12 -4.54
C ILE A 361 16.13 -13.05 -5.71
N PHE A 362 16.29 -11.86 -6.31
CA PHE A 362 17.22 -11.62 -7.42
C PHE A 362 18.69 -11.73 -6.99
#